data_AF-A0A7W3ZY97-F1
#
_entry.id   AF-A0A7W3ZY97-F1
#
_cell.length_a   1.000
_cell.length_b   1.000
_cell.length_c   1.000
_cell.angle_alpha   90.00
_cell.angle_beta   90.00
_cell.angle_gamma   90.00
#
_symmetry.space_group_name_H-M   'P 1'
#
loop_
_entity.id
_entity.type
_entity.pdbx_description
1 polymer ?
#
loop_
_entity_poly.entity_id
_entity_poly.type
_entity_poly.pdbx_seq_one_letter_code
_entity_poly.pdbx_strand_id
1 'polypeptide(L)'
;MNRKWLISIALATTFFANVSVSANETSLQALGQSGKNSFYKTASTQTKPSFPAIYVYSVKTQQFLSLDKARAYLGTLDSQELWKEATINWVKDSAQFNTTNAKLSQAVPAIKFDRDYVIYYDNLPGPMLEQFKAMEPNLIEKDKILKSVLSLQSNSRTYTTY
;
A
#
# COMPACT_ATOMS: atom_id res chain seq x y z
N MET A 1 -2.28 -76.95 8.19
CA MET A 1 -2.51 -76.29 9.49
C MET A 1 -1.66 -75.03 9.56
N ASN A 2 -2.34 -73.88 9.69
CA ASN A 2 -2.07 -72.79 10.65
C ASN A 2 -0.62 -72.34 10.85
N ARG A 3 -0.21 -71.07 10.82
CA ARG A 3 -0.87 -69.74 10.86
C ARG A 3 0.24 -68.71 10.56
N LYS A 4 -0.13 -67.62 9.88
CA LYS A 4 0.17 -66.19 10.14
C LYS A 4 1.53 -65.90 10.82
N TRP A 5 2.37 -65.03 10.28
CA TRP A 5 2.34 -63.60 10.64
C TRP A 5 2.72 -62.68 9.48
N LEU A 6 1.83 -61.72 9.23
CA LEU A 6 2.02 -60.52 8.42
C LEU A 6 2.94 -59.55 9.16
N ILE A 7 3.95 -59.01 8.47
CA ILE A 7 4.51 -57.71 8.83
C ILE A 7 4.47 -56.85 7.55
N SER A 8 3.38 -56.09 7.44
CA SER A 8 3.23 -54.99 6.49
C SER A 8 4.06 -53.82 6.99
N ILE A 9 5.15 -53.48 6.30
CA ILE A 9 5.80 -52.18 6.49
C ILE A 9 5.28 -51.26 5.38
N ALA A 10 4.31 -50.44 5.76
CA ALA A 10 3.85 -49.30 4.98
C ALA A 10 4.98 -48.27 4.95
N LEU A 11 5.66 -48.15 3.81
CA LEU A 11 6.58 -47.04 3.58
C LEU A 11 5.76 -45.83 3.14
N ALA A 12 5.33 -45.04 4.12
CA ALA A 12 4.71 -43.75 3.88
C ALA A 12 5.79 -42.79 3.36
N THR A 13 5.90 -42.65 2.04
CA THR A 13 6.59 -41.52 1.42
C THR A 13 5.83 -40.25 1.76
N THR A 14 6.36 -39.51 2.75
CA THR A 14 6.02 -38.10 2.99
C THR A 14 6.44 -37.30 1.76
N PHE A 15 5.48 -37.08 0.85
CA PHE A 15 5.58 -35.98 -0.09
C PHE A 15 5.55 -34.69 0.74
N PHE A 16 6.70 -34.03 0.84
CA PHE A 16 6.74 -32.63 1.22
C PHE A 16 5.87 -31.88 0.22
N ALA A 17 4.70 -31.44 0.66
CA ALA A 17 3.92 -30.45 -0.04
C ALA A 17 4.85 -29.26 -0.28
N ASN A 18 5.17 -28.99 -1.54
CA ASN A 18 5.70 -27.70 -1.95
C ASN A 18 4.64 -26.67 -1.57
N VAL A 19 4.76 -26.12 -0.37
CA VAL A 19 4.11 -24.88 -0.02
C VAL A 19 4.79 -23.85 -0.92
N SER A 20 4.19 -23.62 -2.08
CA SER A 20 4.36 -22.36 -2.79
C SER A 20 3.83 -21.29 -1.84
N VAL A 21 4.69 -20.86 -0.90
CA VAL A 21 4.52 -19.60 -0.20
C VAL A 21 4.64 -18.58 -1.31
N SER A 22 3.51 -18.26 -1.95
CA SER A 22 3.36 -17.00 -2.62
C SER A 22 3.67 -15.97 -1.55
N ALA A 23 4.89 -15.44 -1.59
CA ALA A 23 5.25 -14.26 -0.83
C ALA A 23 4.13 -13.26 -1.11
N ASN A 24 3.33 -13.01 -0.07
CA ASN A 24 2.39 -11.91 -0.05
C ASN A 24 3.30 -10.68 -0.04
N GLU A 25 3.77 -10.27 -1.22
CA GLU A 25 4.69 -9.15 -1.45
C GLU A 25 3.93 -7.87 -1.11
N THR A 26 3.80 -7.69 0.21
CA THR A 26 3.36 -6.51 0.89
C THR A 26 4.66 -5.73 1.05
N SER A 27 5.01 -5.04 -0.03
CA SER A 27 6.17 -4.17 -0.14
C SER A 27 5.68 -2.85 -0.74
N LEU A 28 6.10 -1.71 -0.17
CA LEU A 28 5.83 -0.42 -0.80
C LEU A 28 6.61 -0.38 -2.11
N GLN A 29 5.90 -0.08 -3.19
CA GLN A 29 6.51 0.01 -4.52
C GLN A 29 6.62 1.48 -4.95
N ALA A 30 7.84 1.91 -5.30
CA ALA A 30 8.04 3.24 -5.87
C ALA A 30 7.61 3.28 -7.35
N LEU A 31 6.80 4.28 -7.71
CA LEU A 31 6.38 4.55 -9.09
C LEU A 31 7.40 5.40 -9.86
N GLY A 32 8.27 6.10 -9.14
CA GLY A 32 9.17 7.10 -9.69
C GLY A 32 8.44 8.31 -10.27
N GLN A 33 9.22 9.29 -10.76
CA GLN A 33 8.68 10.55 -11.26
C GLN A 33 7.75 10.37 -12.47
N SER A 34 8.03 9.41 -13.36
CA SER A 34 7.19 9.13 -14.53
C SER A 34 5.82 8.60 -14.10
N GLY A 35 5.78 7.58 -13.22
CA GLY A 35 4.53 7.01 -12.74
C GLY A 35 3.71 8.02 -11.94
N LYS A 36 4.36 8.84 -11.11
CA LYS A 36 3.73 9.98 -10.43
C LYS A 36 3.07 10.96 -11.40
N ASN A 37 3.80 11.41 -12.42
CA ASN A 37 3.27 12.36 -13.39
C ASN A 37 2.07 11.79 -14.15
N SER A 38 2.15 10.52 -14.57
CA SER A 38 1.05 9.82 -15.21
C SER A 38 -0.16 9.64 -14.29
N PHE A 39 0.06 9.32 -13.01
CA PHE A 39 -1.00 9.25 -12.01
C PHE A 39 -1.75 10.58 -11.90
N TYR A 40 -1.05 11.69 -11.68
CA TYR A 40 -1.67 12.99 -11.51
C TYR A 40 -2.39 13.45 -12.78
N LYS A 41 -1.78 13.24 -13.96
CA LYS A 41 -2.41 13.58 -15.24
C LYS A 41 -3.72 12.82 -15.48
N THR A 42 -3.81 11.58 -14.99
CA THR A 42 -4.98 10.71 -15.22
C THR A 42 -6.06 10.88 -14.17
N ALA A 43 -5.69 11.04 -12.89
CA ALA A 43 -6.65 11.04 -11.78
C ALA A 43 -7.00 12.44 -11.27
N SER A 44 -6.05 13.37 -11.31
CA SER A 44 -6.15 14.65 -10.61
C SER A 44 -6.47 15.79 -11.57
N THR A 45 -7.34 16.69 -11.11
CA THR A 45 -7.57 18.00 -11.74
C THR A 45 -6.63 19.08 -11.20
N GLN A 46 -5.87 18.77 -10.14
CA GLN A 46 -4.95 19.71 -9.50
C GLN A 46 -3.60 19.75 -10.23
N THR A 47 -3.04 20.95 -10.35
CA THR A 47 -1.75 21.22 -10.99
C THR A 47 -0.55 21.12 -10.04
N LYS A 48 -0.76 21.19 -8.72
CA LYS A 48 0.33 21.11 -7.73
C LYS A 48 -0.13 20.42 -6.44
N PRO A 49 0.33 19.20 -6.14
CA PRO A 49 0.07 18.58 -4.85
C PRO A 49 0.89 19.22 -3.74
N SER A 50 0.30 19.30 -2.54
CA SER A 50 1.02 19.64 -1.31
C SER A 50 1.59 18.37 -0.70
N PHE A 51 2.88 18.39 -0.36
CA PHE A 51 3.62 17.25 0.16
C PHE A 51 3.78 17.30 1.68
N PRO A 52 3.84 16.15 2.37
CA PRO A 52 3.46 14.83 1.89
C PRO A 52 1.94 14.70 1.66
N ALA A 53 1.53 13.78 0.78
CA ALA A 53 0.12 13.49 0.53
C ALA A 53 -0.19 11.99 0.54
N ILE A 54 -1.33 11.62 1.13
CA ILE A 54 -1.88 10.26 1.08
C ILE A 54 -3.25 10.32 0.42
N TYR A 55 -3.46 9.45 -0.56
CA TYR A 55 -4.75 9.24 -1.22
C TYR A 55 -5.12 7.75 -1.13
N VAL A 56 -6.39 7.48 -0.87
CA VAL A 56 -6.91 6.11 -0.79
C VAL A 56 -7.93 5.91 -1.87
N TYR A 57 -7.74 4.89 -2.69
CA TYR A 57 -8.61 4.53 -3.79
C TYR A 57 -9.30 3.20 -3.50
N SER A 58 -10.62 3.14 -3.63
CA SER A 58 -11.37 1.89 -3.53
C SER A 58 -11.45 1.23 -4.90
N VAL A 59 -10.93 0.01 -4.99
CA VAL A 59 -10.92 -0.77 -6.23
C VAL A 59 -12.33 -1.21 -6.63
N LYS A 60 -13.17 -1.51 -5.62
CA LYS A 60 -14.55 -1.96 -5.83
C LYS A 60 -15.45 -0.86 -6.36
N THR A 61 -15.41 0.33 -5.77
CA THR A 61 -16.25 1.46 -6.20
C THR A 61 -15.62 2.29 -7.31
N GLN A 62 -14.34 2.02 -7.62
CA GLN A 62 -13.53 2.75 -8.59
C GLN A 62 -13.43 4.25 -8.29
N GLN A 63 -13.40 4.62 -7.02
CA GLN A 63 -13.40 6.01 -6.57
C GLN A 63 -12.32 6.24 -5.52
N PHE A 64 -11.75 7.44 -5.55
CA PHE A 64 -10.97 7.94 -4.42
C PHE A 64 -11.89 8.25 -3.23
N LEU A 65 -11.39 7.97 -2.04
CA LEU A 65 -12.09 8.28 -0.80
C LEU A 65 -12.01 9.78 -0.51
N SER A 66 -13.09 10.32 0.06
CA SER A 66 -13.05 11.64 0.69
C SER A 66 -12.11 11.65 1.89
N LEU A 67 -11.71 12.85 2.32
CA LEU A 67 -10.82 13.03 3.48
C LEU A 67 -11.22 12.20 4.69
N ASP A 68 -12.48 12.28 5.12
CA ASP A 68 -12.98 11.59 6.31
C ASP A 68 -12.98 10.07 6.14
N LYS A 69 -13.37 9.57 4.96
CA LYS A 69 -13.37 8.13 4.67
C LYS A 69 -11.95 7.56 4.62
N ALA A 70 -11.02 8.30 4.01
CA ALA A 70 -9.62 7.93 3.95
C ALA A 70 -8.99 7.90 5.35
N ARG A 71 -9.22 8.93 6.17
CA ARG A 71 -8.75 8.95 7.57
C ARG A 71 -9.37 7.84 8.41
N ALA A 72 -10.67 7.59 8.26
CA ALA A 72 -11.35 6.51 8.97
C ALA A 72 -10.73 5.15 8.62
N TYR A 73 -10.51 4.89 7.34
CA TYR A 73 -9.84 3.66 6.89
C TYR A 73 -8.40 3.55 7.41
N LEU A 74 -7.58 4.59 7.25
CA LEU A 74 -6.19 4.56 7.70
C LEU A 74 -6.08 4.47 9.24
N GLY A 75 -7.04 5.04 9.97
CA GLY A 75 -7.13 4.96 11.42
C GLY A 75 -7.39 3.55 11.95
N THR A 76 -7.83 2.60 11.11
CA THR A 76 -7.95 1.19 11.52
C THR A 76 -6.67 0.38 11.34
N LEU A 77 -5.66 0.92 10.64
CA LEU A 77 -4.47 0.16 10.26
C LEU A 77 -3.41 0.11 11.37
N ASP A 78 -3.34 1.15 12.20
CA ASP A 78 -2.41 1.23 13.33
C ASP A 78 -2.93 2.26 14.35
N SER A 79 -2.55 2.11 15.63
CA SER A 79 -2.98 2.95 16.75
C SER A 79 -1.89 3.84 17.33
N GLN A 80 -0.65 3.76 16.83
CA GLN A 80 0.50 4.58 17.24
C GLN A 80 0.22 6.06 17.01
N GLU A 81 0.71 6.91 17.92
CA GLU A 81 0.39 8.34 17.90
C GLU A 81 0.97 9.05 16.67
N LEU A 82 2.22 8.77 16.34
CA LEU A 82 2.86 9.35 15.14
C LEU A 82 2.18 8.92 13.83
N TRP A 83 1.58 7.72 13.80
CA TRP A 83 0.75 7.29 12.67
C TRP A 83 -0.53 8.12 12.57
N LYS A 84 -1.22 8.34 13.68
CA LYS A 84 -2.41 9.20 13.72
C LYS A 84 -2.07 10.63 13.30
N GLU A 85 -1.02 11.22 13.86
CA GLU A 85 -0.57 12.55 13.46
C GLU A 85 -0.28 12.64 11.96
N ALA A 86 0.46 11.67 11.42
CA ALA A 86 0.80 11.62 10.00
C ALA A 86 -0.46 11.53 9.12
N THR A 87 -1.39 10.63 9.45
CA THR A 87 -2.62 10.44 8.68
C THR A 87 -3.62 11.58 8.84
N ILE A 88 -3.62 12.29 9.97
CA ILE A 88 -4.37 13.54 10.10
C ILE A 88 -3.82 14.61 9.15
N ASN A 89 -2.50 14.80 9.09
CA ASN A 89 -1.91 15.91 8.35
C ASN A 89 -1.73 15.64 6.85
N TRP A 90 -1.45 14.40 6.48
CA TRP A 90 -0.99 14.06 5.14
C TRP A 90 -2.09 13.46 4.27
N VAL A 91 -3.18 12.93 4.83
CA VAL A 91 -4.35 12.56 4.03
C VAL A 91 -4.96 13.80 3.40
N LYS A 92 -5.18 13.76 2.08
CA LYS A 92 -5.79 14.86 1.33
C LYS A 92 -7.16 14.45 0.84
N ASP A 93 -8.05 15.43 0.69
CA ASP A 93 -9.32 15.18 0.03
C ASP A 93 -9.09 14.88 -1.46
N SER A 94 -9.56 13.73 -1.90
CA SER A 94 -9.43 13.26 -3.28
C SER A 94 -10.76 12.82 -3.87
N ALA A 95 -11.89 13.15 -3.24
CA ALA A 95 -13.22 12.82 -3.78
C ALA A 95 -13.45 13.40 -5.20
N GLN A 96 -12.78 14.52 -5.53
CA GLN A 96 -12.81 15.14 -6.85
C GLN A 96 -11.96 14.43 -7.91
N PHE A 97 -11.09 13.49 -7.52
CA PHE A 97 -10.29 12.72 -8.48
C PHE A 97 -11.19 11.74 -9.23
N ASN A 98 -11.11 11.74 -10.56
CA ASN A 98 -12.01 10.96 -11.40
C ASN A 98 -11.22 10.05 -12.33
N THR A 99 -11.32 8.74 -12.11
CA THR A 99 -10.67 7.73 -12.92
C THR A 99 -11.33 6.36 -12.74
N THR A 100 -10.83 5.33 -13.41
CA THR A 100 -11.27 3.94 -13.29
C THR A 100 -10.06 3.03 -13.13
N ASN A 101 -10.26 1.79 -12.68
CA ASN A 101 -9.19 0.79 -12.61
C ASN A 101 -8.46 0.68 -13.96
N ALA A 102 -9.23 0.63 -15.06
CA ALA A 102 -8.71 0.52 -16.42
C ALA A 102 -7.91 1.75 -16.87
N LYS A 103 -8.40 2.97 -16.59
CA LYS A 103 -7.68 4.20 -16.94
C LYS A 103 -6.38 4.34 -16.16
N LEU A 104 -6.39 4.03 -14.87
CA LEU A 104 -5.19 4.08 -14.04
C LEU A 104 -4.18 2.99 -14.43
N SER A 105 -4.61 1.74 -14.66
CA SER A 105 -3.70 0.67 -15.05
C SER A 105 -3.05 0.95 -16.41
N GLN A 106 -3.78 1.57 -17.34
CA GLN A 106 -3.22 1.99 -18.62
C GLN A 106 -2.20 3.12 -18.45
N ALA A 107 -2.48 4.10 -17.60
CA ALA A 107 -1.60 5.25 -17.39
C ALA A 107 -0.36 4.91 -16.55
N VAL A 108 -0.51 4.00 -15.58
CA VAL A 108 0.55 3.59 -14.66
C VAL A 108 0.54 2.05 -14.53
N PRO A 109 1.20 1.33 -15.45
CA PRO A 109 1.14 -0.14 -15.52
C PRO A 109 1.65 -0.89 -14.29
N ALA A 110 2.44 -0.23 -13.43
CA ALA A 110 2.91 -0.80 -12.17
C ALA A 110 1.78 -1.00 -11.14
N ILE A 111 0.65 -0.31 -11.30
CA ILE A 111 -0.44 -0.32 -10.34
C ILE A 111 -1.33 -1.54 -10.56
N LYS A 112 -1.48 -2.32 -9.49
CA LYS A 112 -2.31 -3.53 -9.45
C LYS A 112 -3.57 -3.25 -8.62
N PHE A 113 -4.68 -3.80 -9.09
CA PHE A 113 -6.03 -3.62 -8.54
C PHE A 113 -6.60 -4.96 -8.03
N ASP A 114 -5.80 -5.72 -7.29
CA ASP A 114 -6.06 -7.08 -6.79
C ASP A 114 -6.25 -7.12 -5.25
N ARG A 115 -6.50 -5.94 -4.66
CA ARG A 115 -6.80 -5.69 -3.25
C ARG A 115 -7.99 -4.74 -3.17
N ASP A 116 -8.61 -4.61 -2.00
CA ASP A 116 -9.78 -3.74 -1.82
C ASP A 116 -9.45 -2.26 -2.02
N TYR A 117 -8.23 -1.88 -1.63
CA TYR A 117 -7.74 -0.51 -1.72
C TYR A 117 -6.38 -0.42 -2.42
N VAL A 118 -6.17 0.74 -3.05
CA VAL A 118 -4.84 1.20 -3.47
C VAL A 118 -4.53 2.48 -2.69
N ILE A 119 -3.37 2.52 -2.04
CA ILE A 119 -2.90 3.68 -1.29
C ILE A 119 -1.77 4.33 -2.09
N TYR A 120 -1.90 5.62 -2.35
CA TYR A 120 -0.88 6.44 -2.97
C TYR A 120 -0.27 7.33 -1.90
N TYR A 121 1.00 7.11 -1.59
CA TYR A 121 1.77 7.96 -0.72
C TYR A 121 2.73 8.81 -1.54
N ASP A 122 2.34 10.05 -1.82
CA ASP A 122 3.23 11.03 -2.44
C ASP A 122 4.20 11.57 -1.38
N ASN A 123 5.26 10.80 -1.16
CA ASN A 123 6.26 11.02 -0.12
C ASN A 123 7.25 12.12 -0.51
N LEU A 124 7.97 12.64 0.50
CA LEU A 124 9.13 13.48 0.24
C LEU A 124 10.34 12.58 -0.11
N PRO A 125 11.15 12.96 -1.11
CA PRO A 125 12.46 12.35 -1.31
C PRO A 125 13.34 12.50 -0.06
N GLY A 126 14.25 11.55 0.16
CA GLY A 126 15.17 11.55 1.31
C GLY A 126 15.86 12.90 1.57
N PRO A 127 16.47 13.55 0.57
CA PRO A 127 17.10 14.87 0.75
C PRO A 127 16.14 15.96 1.26
N MET A 128 14.85 15.91 0.88
CA MET A 128 13.87 16.89 1.33
C MET A 128 13.43 16.61 2.78
N LEU A 129 13.31 15.34 3.18
CA LEU A 129 13.02 15.00 4.59
C LEU A 129 14.06 15.62 5.54
N GLU A 130 15.34 15.52 5.17
CA GLU A 130 16.44 16.10 5.95
C GLU A 130 16.42 17.64 5.97
N GLN A 131 16.02 18.28 4.88
CA GLN A 131 15.90 19.74 4.80
C GLN A 131 14.77 20.27 5.69
N PHE A 132 13.65 19.53 5.78
CA PHE A 132 12.46 19.97 6.51
C PHE A 132 12.39 19.50 7.96
N LYS A 133 13.31 18.64 8.43
CA LYS A 133 13.31 18.15 9.82
C LYS A 133 13.38 19.24 10.88
N ALA A 134 13.98 20.39 10.56
CA ALA A 134 14.05 21.53 11.48
C ALA A 134 12.70 22.23 11.65
N MET A 135 11.78 22.10 10.67
CA MET A 135 10.45 22.69 10.71
C MET A 135 9.41 21.73 11.31
N GLU A 136 9.60 20.43 11.13
CA GLU A 136 8.77 19.38 11.73
C GLU A 136 9.69 18.33 12.38
N PRO A 137 9.92 18.40 13.71
CA PRO A 137 10.91 17.58 14.42
C PRO A 137 10.74 16.06 14.25
N ASN A 138 9.51 15.60 13.99
CA ASN A 138 9.17 14.18 13.86
C ASN A 138 8.96 13.75 12.39
N LEU A 139 9.30 14.58 11.40
CA LEU A 139 9.00 14.32 9.99
C LEU A 139 9.57 12.98 9.49
N ILE A 140 10.83 12.70 9.80
CA ILE A 140 11.52 11.46 9.38
C ILE A 140 10.89 10.25 10.06
N GLU A 141 10.58 10.36 11.34
CA GLU A 141 9.98 9.25 12.10
C GLU A 141 8.55 8.96 11.63
N LYS A 142 7.76 10.00 11.34
CA LYS A 142 6.43 9.87 10.74
C LYS A 142 6.48 9.19 9.37
N ASP A 143 7.39 9.59 8.48
CA ASP A 143 7.59 8.94 7.16
C ASP A 143 7.98 7.46 7.33
N LYS A 144 8.90 7.15 8.26
CA LYS A 144 9.32 5.78 8.56
C LYS A 144 8.17 4.92 9.07
N ILE A 145 7.44 5.40 10.08
CA ILE A 145 6.30 4.67 10.66
C ILE A 145 5.23 4.45 9.59
N LEU A 146 4.91 5.48 8.80
CA LEU A 146 3.92 5.37 7.75
C LEU A 146 4.33 4.33 6.71
N LYS A 147 5.58 4.36 6.21
CA LYS A 147 6.09 3.33 5.30
C LYS A 147 6.03 1.93 5.92
N SER A 148 6.40 1.80 7.20
CA SER A 148 6.32 0.52 7.91
C SER A 148 4.89 0.00 7.96
N VAL A 149 3.93 0.80 8.44
CA VAL A 149 2.52 0.41 8.54
C VAL A 149 1.98 0.05 7.16
N LEU A 150 2.17 0.93 6.16
CA LEU A 150 1.64 0.71 4.81
C LEU A 150 2.27 -0.49 4.09
N SER A 151 3.45 -0.96 4.51
CA SER A 151 4.11 -2.14 3.94
C SER A 151 3.48 -3.44 4.39
N LEU A 152 2.76 -3.45 5.51
CA LEU A 152 2.25 -4.68 6.14
C LEU A 152 0.77 -4.96 5.81
N GLN A 153 0.16 -4.15 4.95
CA GLN A 153 -1.29 -4.16 4.76
C GLN A 153 -1.74 -5.22 3.75
N SER A 154 -2.48 -6.23 4.21
CA SER A 154 -3.01 -7.29 3.34
C SER A 154 -4.14 -6.81 2.43
N ASN A 155 -4.92 -5.83 2.87
CA ASN A 155 -6.14 -5.36 2.17
C ASN A 155 -5.88 -4.18 1.23
N SER A 156 -4.65 -3.68 1.16
CA SER A 156 -4.27 -2.61 0.26
C SER A 156 -2.96 -2.88 -0.45
N ARG A 157 -2.80 -2.28 -1.63
CA ARG A 157 -1.49 -2.09 -2.24
C ARG A 157 -1.05 -0.65 -2.06
N THR A 158 0.16 -0.47 -1.56
CA THR A 158 0.72 0.87 -1.37
C THR A 158 1.80 1.17 -2.40
N TYR A 159 1.69 2.36 -2.99
CA TYR A 159 2.67 2.91 -3.90
C TYR A 159 3.25 4.20 -3.35
N THR A 160 4.59 4.32 -3.34
CA THR A 160 5.27 5.60 -3.15
C THR A 160 5.55 6.25 -4.49
N THR A 161 5.77 7.56 -4.49
CA THR A 161 6.15 8.27 -5.71
C THR A 161 7.66 8.40 -5.87
N TYR A 162 8.42 8.28 -4.78
CA TYR A 162 9.89 8.26 -4.75
C TYR A 162 10.42 7.04 -4.00
#